data_AF-A0A2A4GE86-F1
#
_entry.id   AF-A0A2A4GE86-F1
#
_cell.length_a   1.000
_cell.length_b   1.000
_cell.length_c   1.000
_cell.angle_alpha   90.00
_cell.angle_beta   90.00
_cell.angle_gamma   90.00
#
_symmetry.space_group_name_H-M   'P 1'
#
loop_
_entity.id
_entity.type
_entity.pdbx_description
1 polymer ?
#
loop_
_entity_poly.entity_id
_entity_poly.type
_entity_poly.pdbx_seq_one_letter_code
_entity_poly.pdbx_strand_id
1 'polypeptide(L)'
;MLTLGLIFLGLSINHLFFKQMVFVQSQVYPDLYLVKNPVQDQTVLNAAIKQKILETVAAHGPTSTGVWHAETIAQYQLRFYEYTRSNAFHIFADAGTSYFLENKEDFGGFVSEELGMYTQNRLAEFYFTSCKNNSSEYCGDLAYFKEGQFDYAEEIPNLLPRHEPPKDSLP
;
A
#
# COMPACT_ATOMS: atom_id res chain seq x y z
N MET A 1 22.66 47.78 -8.42
CA MET A 1 22.37 46.74 -7.41
C MET A 1 20.86 46.48 -7.35
N LEU A 2 20.28 45.85 -8.37
CA LEU A 2 18.83 45.57 -8.39
C LEU A 2 18.46 44.26 -9.13
N THR A 3 19.46 43.42 -9.39
CA THR A 3 19.28 42.13 -10.08
C THR A 3 19.56 40.92 -9.19
N LEU A 4 20.29 41.07 -8.07
CA LEU A 4 20.53 39.97 -7.13
C LEU A 4 19.33 39.66 -6.21
N GLY A 5 18.43 40.62 -5.98
CA GLY A 5 17.30 40.45 -5.06
C GLY A 5 16.18 39.54 -5.58
N LEU A 6 16.01 39.43 -6.90
CA LEU A 6 14.94 38.64 -7.52
C LEU A 6 15.30 37.16 -7.69
N ILE A 7 16.59 36.81 -7.80
CA ILE A 7 17.04 35.42 -7.95
C ILE A 7 16.94 34.67 -6.62
N PHE A 8 17.17 35.35 -5.49
CA PHE A 8 17.01 34.73 -4.17
C PHE A 8 15.54 34.50 -3.78
N LEU A 9 14.61 35.35 -4.25
CA LEU A 9 13.16 35.11 -4.06
C LEU A 9 12.65 33.92 -4.88
N GLY A 10 13.22 33.66 -6.06
CA GLY A 10 12.85 32.51 -6.91
C GLY A 10 13.31 31.14 -6.38
N LEU A 11 14.45 31.09 -5.69
CA LEU A 11 14.98 29.84 -5.12
C LEU A 11 14.38 29.46 -3.76
N SER A 12 13.92 30.45 -2.98
CA SER A 12 13.30 30.18 -1.67
C SER A 12 11.88 29.63 -1.77
N ILE A 13 11.13 29.96 -2.82
CA ILE A 13 9.73 29.51 -2.98
C ILE A 13 9.67 28.06 -3.50
N ASN A 14 10.67 27.61 -4.26
CA ASN A 14 10.68 26.25 -4.83
C ASN A 14 11.18 25.18 -3.85
N HIS A 15 11.93 25.56 -2.80
CA HIS A 15 12.59 24.62 -1.89
C HIS A 15 11.80 24.34 -0.60
N LEU A 16 10.69 25.05 -0.36
CA LEU A 16 10.00 24.97 0.94
C LEU A 16 9.01 23.80 1.06
N PHE A 17 8.37 23.25 0.02
CA PHE A 17 7.33 22.22 0.24
C PHE A 17 7.05 21.20 -0.89
N PHE A 18 8.01 20.83 -1.75
CA PHE A 18 7.85 19.59 -2.53
C PHE A 18 8.12 18.38 -1.63
N LYS A 19 7.15 18.04 -0.77
CA LYS A 19 7.18 16.77 -0.05
C LYS A 19 6.88 15.67 -1.05
N GLN A 20 7.91 14.92 -1.45
CA GLN A 20 7.75 13.76 -2.31
C GLN A 20 6.87 12.71 -1.61
N MET A 21 6.07 12.01 -2.41
CA MET A 21 5.29 10.87 -1.94
C MET A 21 6.23 9.73 -1.54
N VAL A 22 6.00 9.13 -0.37
CA VAL A 22 6.85 8.05 0.17
C VAL A 22 6.00 6.92 0.72
N PHE A 23 6.31 5.69 0.33
CA PHE A 23 5.73 4.48 0.89
C PHE A 23 6.56 4.01 2.09
N VAL A 24 5.92 3.91 3.27
CA VAL A 24 6.55 3.42 4.49
C VAL A 24 5.88 2.11 4.89
N GLN A 25 6.62 1.01 4.86
CA GLN A 25 6.12 -0.29 5.30
C GLN A 25 6.02 -0.32 6.83
N SER A 26 4.97 -0.96 7.35
CA SER A 26 4.87 -1.26 8.77
C SER A 26 5.89 -2.32 9.19
N GLN A 27 6.45 -2.19 10.39
CA GLN A 27 7.36 -3.18 11.00
C GLN A 27 6.59 -4.36 11.60
N VAL A 28 5.30 -4.19 11.91
CA VAL A 28 4.45 -5.21 12.53
C VAL A 28 3.51 -5.89 11.54
N TYR A 29 3.19 -5.22 10.44
CA TYR A 29 2.33 -5.70 9.36
C TYR A 29 3.08 -5.63 8.02
N PRO A 30 3.74 -6.71 7.58
CA PRO A 30 4.49 -6.72 6.31
C PRO A 30 3.63 -6.41 5.09
N ASP A 31 2.33 -6.60 5.19
CA ASP A 31 1.33 -6.32 4.16
C ASP A 31 0.81 -4.87 4.18
N LEU A 32 1.23 -4.02 5.12
CA LEU A 32 0.75 -2.65 5.27
C LEU A 32 1.79 -1.62 4.84
N TYR A 33 1.40 -0.74 3.93
CA TYR A 33 2.15 0.46 3.56
C TYR A 33 1.36 1.73 3.91
N LEU A 34 2.02 2.65 4.58
CA LEU A 34 1.52 4.01 4.80
C LEU A 34 2.14 4.98 3.79
N VAL A 35 1.29 5.71 3.07
CA VAL A 35 1.69 6.66 2.02
C VAL A 35 1.78 8.06 2.63
N LYS A 36 3.00 8.57 2.76
CA LYS A 36 3.26 9.95 3.19
C LYS A 36 3.17 10.88 2.00
N ASN A 37 2.46 11.99 2.17
CA ASN A 37 2.28 13.03 1.15
C ASN A 37 1.78 12.45 -0.18
N PRO A 38 0.64 11.73 -0.18
CA PRO A 38 0.07 11.22 -1.42
C PRO A 38 -0.14 12.38 -2.40
N VAL A 39 0.20 12.15 -3.66
CA VAL A 39 -0.08 13.13 -4.72
C VAL A 39 -1.61 13.25 -4.88
N GLN A 40 -2.12 14.46 -5.01
CA GLN A 40 -3.57 14.70 -5.12
C GLN A 40 -4.16 14.14 -6.43
N ASP A 41 -3.37 14.12 -7.50
CA ASP A 41 -3.70 13.47 -8.76
C ASP A 41 -3.84 11.96 -8.55
N GLN A 42 -5.07 11.47 -8.63
CA GLN A 42 -5.42 10.07 -8.40
C GLN A 42 -4.79 9.14 -9.45
N THR A 43 -4.64 9.58 -10.70
CA THR A 43 -4.00 8.78 -11.73
C THR A 43 -2.52 8.54 -11.39
N VAL A 44 -1.83 9.58 -10.91
CA VAL A 44 -0.43 9.47 -10.47
C VAL A 44 -0.29 8.62 -9.21
N LEU A 45 -1.17 8.82 -8.22
CA LEU A 45 -1.18 8.02 -6.99
C LEU A 45 -1.41 6.54 -7.30
N ASN A 46 -2.44 6.22 -8.09
CA ASN A 46 -2.84 4.86 -8.42
C ASN A 46 -1.75 4.13 -9.22
N ALA A 47 -1.10 4.84 -10.16
CA ALA A 47 0.04 4.31 -10.89
C ALA A 47 1.23 3.99 -9.97
N ALA A 48 1.53 4.85 -8.99
CA ALA A 48 2.60 4.61 -8.04
C ALA A 48 2.30 3.45 -7.07
N ILE A 49 1.05 3.30 -6.62
CA ILE A 49 0.60 2.15 -5.83
C ILE A 49 0.78 0.85 -6.63
N LYS A 50 0.32 0.84 -7.88
CA LYS A 50 0.47 -0.32 -8.78
C LYS A 50 1.94 -0.68 -8.98
N GLN A 51 2.79 0.31 -9.24
CA GLN A 51 4.23 0.11 -9.35
C GLN A 51 4.83 -0.47 -8.06
N LYS A 52 4.41 0.03 -6.89
CA LYS A 52 4.86 -0.49 -5.60
C LYS A 52 4.47 -1.95 -5.40
N ILE A 53 3.25 -2.35 -5.80
CA ILE A 53 2.81 -3.74 -5.77
C ILE A 53 3.71 -4.61 -6.65
N LEU A 54 3.99 -4.20 -7.89
CA LEU A 54 4.85 -4.94 -8.81
C LEU A 54 6.26 -5.12 -8.23
N GLU A 55 6.84 -4.07 -7.65
CA GLU A 55 8.13 -4.14 -6.95
C GLU A 55 8.10 -5.11 -5.77
N THR A 56 7.06 -5.03 -4.94
CA THR A 56 6.94 -5.90 -3.77
C THR A 56 6.74 -7.35 -4.18
N VAL A 57 5.91 -7.65 -5.17
CA VAL A 57 5.71 -9.00 -5.71
C VAL A 57 7.01 -9.54 -6.31
N ALA A 58 7.74 -8.73 -7.08
CA ALA A 58 9.02 -9.13 -7.66
C ALA A 58 10.10 -9.39 -6.58
N ALA A 59 10.16 -8.55 -5.54
CA ALA A 59 11.12 -8.68 -4.44
C ALA A 59 10.83 -9.88 -3.53
N HIS A 60 9.56 -10.23 -3.36
CA HIS A 60 9.13 -11.45 -2.66
C HIS A 60 9.03 -12.66 -3.59
N GLY A 61 9.40 -12.48 -4.87
CA GLY A 61 9.52 -13.54 -5.87
C GLY A 61 10.29 -14.73 -5.31
N PRO A 62 10.04 -15.92 -5.85
CA PRO A 62 10.29 -17.15 -5.11
C PRO A 62 11.72 -17.18 -4.57
N THR A 63 11.83 -17.56 -3.29
CA THR A 63 13.10 -17.90 -2.65
C THR A 63 13.84 -18.94 -3.49
N SER A 64 15.09 -19.28 -3.14
CA SER A 64 15.96 -20.21 -3.89
C SER A 64 15.35 -21.57 -4.30
N THR A 65 14.13 -21.90 -3.86
CA THR A 65 13.30 -23.05 -4.27
C THR A 65 12.28 -22.78 -5.39
N GLY A 66 12.05 -21.54 -5.83
CA GLY A 66 11.29 -21.26 -7.07
C GLY A 66 9.76 -21.26 -6.97
N VAL A 67 9.15 -21.54 -5.81
CA VAL A 67 7.70 -21.82 -5.73
C VAL A 67 6.98 -20.97 -4.68
N TRP A 68 5.95 -20.24 -5.11
CA TRP A 68 4.93 -19.69 -4.22
C TRP A 68 3.87 -20.76 -3.94
N HIS A 69 3.61 -21.09 -2.68
CA HIS A 69 2.56 -22.02 -2.31
C HIS A 69 1.18 -21.35 -2.46
N ALA A 70 0.19 -22.10 -2.98
CA ALA A 70 -1.15 -21.59 -3.21
C ALA A 70 -1.82 -21.01 -1.94
N GLU A 71 -1.53 -21.60 -0.78
CA GLU A 71 -2.00 -21.11 0.53
C GLU A 71 -1.41 -19.73 0.88
N THR A 72 -0.12 -19.52 0.58
CA THR A 72 0.54 -18.22 0.75
C THR A 72 -0.10 -17.17 -0.14
N ILE A 73 -0.38 -17.52 -1.39
CA ILE A 73 -1.01 -16.62 -2.37
C ILE A 73 -2.44 -16.26 -1.94
N ALA A 74 -3.23 -17.23 -1.46
CA ALA A 74 -4.61 -17.01 -1.04
C ALA A 74 -4.75 -16.06 0.16
N GLN A 75 -3.71 -15.97 1.01
CA GLN A 75 -3.68 -15.07 2.17
C GLN A 75 -2.87 -13.80 1.93
N TYR A 76 -2.21 -13.69 0.78
CA TYR A 76 -1.37 -12.55 0.47
C TYR A 76 -2.24 -11.36 0.08
N GLN A 77 -2.09 -10.30 0.86
CA GLN A 77 -2.70 -9.01 0.60
C GLN A 77 -1.63 -7.91 0.68
N LEU A 78 -1.88 -6.78 0.05
CA LEU A 78 -1.18 -5.53 0.35
C LEU A 78 -2.22 -4.44 0.58
N ARG A 79 -2.05 -3.70 1.67
CA ARG A 79 -2.96 -2.66 2.15
C ARG A 79 -2.22 -1.34 2.12
N PHE A 80 -2.84 -0.33 1.50
CA PHE A 80 -2.28 1.01 1.37
C PHE A 80 -3.20 2.00 2.05
N TYR A 81 -2.66 2.73 3.03
CA TYR A 81 -3.36 3.78 3.76
C TYR A 81 -2.57 5.09 3.67
N GLU A 82 -3.25 6.23 3.67
CA GLU A 82 -2.59 7.52 3.88
C GLU A 82 -1.98 7.57 5.27
N TYR A 83 -0.76 8.10 5.35
CA TYR A 83 -0.09 8.34 6.60
C TYR A 83 -0.73 9.53 7.33
N THR A 84 -1.33 9.25 8.49
CA THR A 84 -1.84 10.28 9.39
C THR A 84 -1.21 10.15 10.77
N ARG A 85 -1.00 11.30 11.42
CA ARG A 85 -0.60 11.41 12.81
C ARG A 85 -1.67 12.20 13.54
N SER A 86 -2.04 11.74 14.72
CA SER A 86 -2.78 12.59 15.66
C SER A 86 -1.95 13.83 16.00
N ASN A 87 -2.62 14.98 16.09
CA ASN A 87 -1.98 16.17 16.60
C ASN A 87 -1.90 16.06 18.13
N ALA A 88 -0.73 16.37 18.70
CA ALA A 88 -0.40 16.22 20.13
C ALA A 88 -1.32 16.98 21.12
N PHE A 89 -2.29 17.75 20.64
CA PHE A 89 -3.24 18.52 21.44
C PHE A 89 -4.54 17.76 21.77
N HIS A 90 -4.76 16.56 21.22
CA HIS A 90 -5.94 15.74 21.49
C HIS A 90 -5.58 14.49 22.30
N ILE A 91 -5.61 14.64 23.63
CA ILE A 91 -5.34 13.58 24.63
C ILE A 91 -6.37 12.44 24.66
N PHE A 92 -7.41 12.48 23.82
CA PHE A 92 -8.47 11.46 23.69
C PHE A 92 -8.84 11.14 22.24
N ALA A 93 -7.97 11.46 21.27
CA ALA A 93 -8.25 11.22 19.85
C ALA A 93 -7.41 10.08 19.28
N ASP A 94 -7.92 9.48 18.21
CA ASP A 94 -7.29 8.48 17.35
C ASP A 94 -5.80 8.79 17.13
N ALA A 95 -4.93 7.79 17.31
CA ALA A 95 -3.48 7.93 17.14
C ALA A 95 -3.07 8.23 15.68
N GLY A 96 -3.96 8.00 14.72
CA GLY A 96 -3.70 8.09 13.29
C GLY A 96 -3.11 6.79 12.77
N THR A 97 -3.13 6.60 11.45
CA THR A 97 -2.62 5.38 10.81
C THR A 97 -1.15 5.11 11.12
N SER A 98 -0.38 6.15 11.46
CA SER A 98 1.03 6.00 11.85
C SER A 98 1.27 5.10 13.07
N TYR A 99 0.26 4.90 13.92
CA TYR A 99 0.30 3.95 15.04
C TYR A 99 0.72 2.55 14.58
N PHE A 100 0.16 2.10 13.44
CA PHE A 100 0.38 0.76 12.89
C PHE A 100 1.74 0.57 12.22
N LEU A 101 2.63 1.57 12.21
CA LEU A 101 4.01 1.36 11.79
C LEU A 101 4.79 0.48 12.76
N GLU A 102 4.50 0.61 14.06
CA GLU A 102 5.29 -0.01 15.13
C GLU A 102 4.42 -0.77 16.13
N ASN A 103 3.09 -0.64 16.05
CA ASN A 103 2.15 -1.22 17.02
C ASN A 103 1.10 -2.08 16.33
N LYS A 104 0.76 -3.20 16.97
CA LYS A 104 -0.39 -4.03 16.58
C LYS A 104 -1.70 -3.34 16.99
N GLU A 105 -2.80 -3.75 16.35
CA GLU A 105 -4.14 -3.35 16.76
C GLU A 105 -4.38 -3.60 18.26
N ASP A 106 -5.01 -2.64 18.91
CA ASP A 106 -5.41 -2.71 20.31
C ASP A 106 -6.93 -2.68 20.39
N PHE A 107 -7.53 -3.83 20.71
CA PHE A 107 -8.97 -4.01 20.80
C PHE A 107 -9.52 -3.73 22.22
N GLY A 108 -8.68 -3.27 23.15
CA GLY A 108 -9.01 -3.12 24.57
C GLY A 108 -8.91 -1.69 25.09
N GLY A 109 -9.40 -1.47 26.32
CA GLY A 109 -9.29 -0.18 27.01
C GLY A 109 -10.44 0.79 26.74
N PHE A 110 -10.22 2.07 27.04
CA PHE A 110 -11.20 3.15 26.82
C PHE A 110 -11.20 3.67 25.37
N VAL A 111 -10.16 3.38 24.60
CA VAL A 111 -9.98 3.76 23.19
C VAL A 111 -9.43 2.55 22.45
N SER A 112 -10.10 2.12 21.38
CA SER A 112 -9.67 1.02 20.50
C SER A 112 -8.88 1.59 19.33
N GLU A 113 -7.78 0.95 18.95
CA GLU A 113 -6.94 1.33 17.81
C GLU A 113 -6.92 0.19 16.79
N GLU A 114 -7.90 0.23 15.88
CA GLU A 114 -8.12 -0.77 14.85
C GLU A 114 -7.90 -0.14 13.47
N LEU A 115 -7.09 -0.76 12.61
CA LEU A 115 -6.77 -0.19 11.30
C LEU A 115 -8.03 -0.03 10.45
N GLY A 116 -8.97 -0.97 10.61
CA GLY A 116 -10.29 -0.94 9.96
C GLY A 116 -11.14 0.29 10.28
N MET A 117 -10.88 1.00 11.39
CA MET A 117 -11.58 2.25 11.72
C MET A 117 -11.11 3.43 10.87
N TYR A 118 -9.89 3.37 10.32
CA TYR A 118 -9.28 4.40 9.48
C TYR A 118 -9.73 4.30 8.01
N THR A 119 -11.01 3.96 7.77
CA THR A 119 -11.58 3.79 6.43
C THR A 119 -11.31 4.99 5.52
N GLN A 120 -11.42 6.21 6.05
CA GLN A 120 -11.20 7.46 5.32
C GLN A 120 -9.78 7.61 4.78
N ASN A 121 -8.81 6.93 5.40
CA ASN A 121 -7.41 6.94 4.96
C ASN A 121 -7.06 5.76 4.05
N ARG A 122 -7.97 4.81 3.82
CA ARG A 122 -7.70 3.68 2.93
C ARG A 122 -7.58 4.18 1.49
N LEU A 123 -6.50 3.78 0.81
CA LEU A 123 -6.18 4.17 -0.55
C LEU A 123 -6.35 3.01 -1.53
N ALA A 124 -5.83 1.83 -1.18
CA ALA A 124 -5.91 0.66 -2.04
C ALA A 124 -5.74 -0.65 -1.26
N GLU A 125 -6.32 -1.71 -1.80
CA GLU A 125 -6.11 -3.09 -1.34
C GLU A 125 -5.82 -3.97 -2.56
N PHE A 126 -4.81 -4.83 -2.42
CA PHE A 126 -4.39 -5.77 -3.45
C PHE A 126 -4.49 -7.20 -2.92
N TYR A 127 -4.98 -8.11 -3.76
CA TYR A 127 -5.06 -9.53 -3.48
C TYR A 127 -4.66 -10.32 -4.72
N PHE A 128 -4.02 -11.48 -4.56
CA PHE A 128 -3.85 -12.39 -5.68
C PHE A 128 -5.18 -13.08 -6.04
N THR A 129 -5.38 -13.27 -7.34
CA THR A 129 -6.55 -13.96 -7.91
C THR A 129 -6.11 -14.93 -9.00
N SER A 130 -7.03 -15.78 -9.45
CA SER A 130 -6.80 -16.59 -10.66
C SER A 130 -7.03 -15.73 -11.90
N CYS A 131 -6.11 -15.75 -12.86
CA CYS A 131 -6.34 -15.04 -14.12
C CYS A 131 -7.54 -15.64 -14.85
N LYS A 132 -8.51 -14.80 -15.24
CA LYS A 132 -9.74 -15.23 -15.92
C LYS A 132 -9.49 -15.99 -17.22
N ASN A 133 -8.41 -15.63 -17.91
CA ASN A 133 -8.10 -16.14 -19.25
C ASN A 133 -6.95 -17.16 -19.27
N ASN A 134 -6.26 -17.39 -18.15
CA ASN A 134 -5.12 -18.31 -18.07
C ASN A 134 -4.98 -18.92 -16.66
N SER A 135 -5.47 -20.14 -16.48
CA SER A 135 -5.42 -20.83 -15.18
C SER A 135 -4.01 -21.20 -14.71
N SER A 136 -3.00 -21.08 -15.57
CA SER A 136 -1.58 -21.36 -15.27
C SER A 136 -0.83 -20.14 -14.72
N GLU A 137 -1.52 -19.02 -14.50
CA GLU A 137 -0.93 -17.78 -13.97
C GLU A 137 -1.78 -17.22 -12.82
N TYR A 138 -1.10 -16.53 -11.91
CA TYR A 138 -1.73 -15.69 -10.91
C TYR A 138 -1.80 -14.25 -11.41
N CYS A 139 -2.98 -13.68 -11.27
CA CYS A 139 -3.28 -12.27 -11.47
C CYS A 139 -3.43 -11.63 -10.10
N GLY A 140 -3.67 -10.33 -10.04
CA GLY A 140 -4.11 -9.71 -8.81
C GLY A 140 -5.23 -8.71 -9.03
N ASP A 141 -6.17 -8.68 -8.09
CA ASP A 141 -7.21 -7.67 -8.04
C ASP A 141 -6.70 -6.51 -7.20
N LEU A 142 -6.67 -5.31 -7.80
CA LEU A 142 -6.29 -4.07 -7.14
C LEU A 142 -7.52 -3.17 -7.04
N ALA A 143 -8.05 -3.02 -5.82
CA ALA A 143 -9.17 -2.14 -5.51
C ALA A 143 -8.66 -0.79 -4.99
N TYR A 144 -9.19 0.29 -5.53
CA TYR A 144 -8.91 1.66 -5.12
C TYR A 144 -10.06 2.24 -4.31
N PHE A 145 -9.72 3.09 -3.35
CA PHE A 145 -10.67 3.72 -2.43
C PHE A 145 -10.45 5.23 -2.39
N LYS A 146 -11.55 5.95 -2.21
CA LYS A 146 -11.56 7.41 -2.04
C LYS A 146 -12.54 7.76 -0.94
N GLU A 147 -12.08 8.53 0.05
CA GLU A 147 -12.92 8.99 1.18
C GLU A 147 -13.63 7.81 1.89
N GLY A 148 -12.89 6.70 2.02
CA GLY A 148 -13.36 5.44 2.61
C GLY A 148 -14.34 4.62 1.78
N GLN A 149 -14.73 5.09 0.60
CA GLN A 149 -15.60 4.37 -0.32
C GLN A 149 -14.78 3.67 -1.40
N PHE A 150 -15.27 2.52 -1.86
CA PHE A 150 -14.75 1.87 -3.06
C PHE A 150 -14.95 2.79 -4.27
N ASP A 151 -13.91 2.97 -5.07
CA ASP A 151 -13.96 3.75 -6.32
C ASP A 151 -14.06 2.81 -7.52
N TYR A 152 -12.99 2.06 -7.80
CA TYR A 152 -12.95 1.04 -8.85
C TYR A 152 -11.90 -0.04 -8.54
N ALA A 153 -11.93 -1.13 -9.30
CA ALA A 153 -10.90 -2.16 -9.26
C ALA A 153 -10.37 -2.47 -10.67
N GLU A 154 -9.12 -2.88 -10.75
CA GLU A 154 -8.51 -3.41 -11.96
C GLU A 154 -7.80 -4.74 -11.69
N GLU A 155 -7.70 -5.56 -12.73
CA GLU A 155 -6.89 -6.78 -12.71
C GLU A 155 -5.47 -6.43 -13.17
N ILE A 156 -4.47 -6.89 -12.43
CA ILE A 156 -3.07 -6.88 -12.82
C ILE A 156 -2.73 -8.27 -13.37
N PRO A 157 -2.53 -8.40 -14.70
CA PRO A 157 -2.30 -9.68 -15.31
C PRO A 157 -0.86 -10.18 -15.10
N ASN A 158 -0.68 -11.49 -15.25
CA ASN A 158 0.61 -12.16 -15.43
C ASN A 158 1.64 -11.86 -14.32
N LEU A 159 1.21 -11.85 -13.05
CA LEU A 159 2.08 -11.53 -11.93
C LEU A 159 3.06 -12.66 -11.60
N LEU A 160 2.58 -13.91 -11.60
CA LEU A 160 3.38 -15.08 -11.25
C LEU A 160 2.89 -16.32 -12.02
N PRO A 161 3.78 -17.25 -12.41
CA PRO A 161 3.35 -18.55 -12.91
C PRO A 161 2.77 -19.40 -11.77
N ARG A 162 1.77 -20.23 -12.08
CA ARG A 162 1.24 -21.25 -11.17
C ARG A 162 1.99 -22.56 -11.39
N HIS A 163 2.67 -23.06 -10.37
CA HIS A 163 3.15 -24.45 -10.38
C HIS A 163 1.97 -25.37 -10.07
N GLU A 164 1.48 -26.10 -11.08
CA GLU A 164 0.59 -27.24 -10.84
C GLU A 164 1.35 -28.32 -10.06
N PRO A 165 0.76 -28.91 -9.01
CA PRO A 165 1.33 -30.12 -8.43
C PRO A 165 1.35 -31.24 -9.50
N PRO A 166 2.35 -32.13 -9.51
CA PRO A 166 2.40 -33.22 -10.46
C PRO A 166 1.11 -34.04 -10.39
N LYS A 167 0.49 -34.33 -11.54
CA LYS A 167 -0.77 -35.09 -11.65
C LYS A 167 -0.73 -36.49 -11.00
N ASP A 168 0.46 -36.98 -10.66
CA ASP A 168 0.70 -38.32 -10.11
C ASP A 168 0.65 -38.37 -8.56
N SER A 169 0.30 -37.28 -7.88
CA SER A 169 0.24 -37.23 -6.40
C SER A 169 -1.17 -37.23 -5.80
N LEU A 170 -2.19 -37.64 -6.55
CA LEU A 170 -3.53 -37.91 -5.99
C LEU A 170 -3.64 -39.41 -5.63
N PRO A 171 -3.98 -39.77 -4.39
CA PRO A 171 -4.17 -41.16 -3.97
C PRO A 171 -5.40 -41.82 -4.62
#